data_AF-A0A9E1N852-F1
#
_entry.id   AF-A0A9E1N852-F1
#
_cell.length_a   1.000
_cell.length_b   1.000
_cell.length_c   1.000
_cell.angle_alpha   90.00
_cell.angle_beta   90.00
_cell.angle_gamma   90.00
#
_symmetry.space_group_name_H-M   'P 1'
#
loop_
_entity.id
_entity.type
_entity.pdbx_description
1 polymer ?
#
loop_
_entity_poly.entity_id
_entity_poly.type
_entity_poly.pdbx_seq_one_letter_code
_entity_poly.pdbx_strand_id
1 'polypeptide(L)'
;MNRNQPKKTKSPGRAIREHCIECMGGRGSGHNYSKLISECSSHDCALYEFRFGKNPYHSLALTGEQRKRLADRARNSVLIQRAAGKSRSKTNDLG
;
A
#
# COMPACT_ATOMS: atom_id res chain seq x y z
N MET A 1 -14.45 -13.87 -9.52
CA MET A 1 -13.75 -13.86 -8.22
C MET A 1 -14.70 -14.41 -7.18
N ASN A 2 -14.35 -15.49 -6.49
CA ASN A 2 -15.18 -16.04 -5.41
C ASN A 2 -15.25 -15.00 -4.29
N ARG A 3 -16.46 -14.63 -3.85
CA ARG A 3 -16.68 -13.58 -2.83
C ARG A 3 -15.98 -13.88 -1.49
N ASN A 4 -15.64 -15.15 -1.26
CA ASN A 4 -15.12 -15.66 0.00
C ASN A 4 -13.60 -15.84 0.04
N GLN A 5 -12.87 -15.41 -1.01
CA GLN A 5 -11.41 -15.56 -1.06
C GLN A 5 -10.68 -14.24 -0.73
N PRO A 6 -9.47 -14.34 -0.14
CA PRO A 6 -8.62 -13.17 0.12
C PRO A 6 -8.19 -12.50 -1.18
N LYS A 7 -8.07 -11.17 -1.16
CA LYS A 7 -7.63 -10.42 -2.33
C LYS A 7 -6.10 -10.44 -2.45
N LYS A 8 -5.55 -11.23 -3.37
CA LYS A 8 -4.10 -11.20 -3.66
C LYS A 8 -3.64 -9.78 -4.04
N THR A 9 -2.58 -9.30 -3.39
CA THR A 9 -2.03 -7.96 -3.58
C THR A 9 -0.52 -7.95 -3.44
N LYS A 10 0.16 -7.02 -4.14
CA LYS A 10 1.62 -6.88 -4.12
C LYS A 10 2.14 -6.01 -2.97
N SER A 11 1.27 -5.30 -2.26
CA SER A 11 1.66 -4.46 -1.13
C SER A 11 1.67 -5.30 0.15
N PRO A 12 2.80 -5.41 0.87
CA PRO A 12 2.90 -6.21 2.10
C PRO A 12 1.86 -5.82 3.15
N GLY A 13 1.68 -4.51 3.41
CA GLY A 13 0.66 -4.02 4.32
C GLY A 13 -0.74 -4.46 3.90
N ARG A 14 -1.09 -4.29 2.61
CA ARG A 14 -2.40 -4.74 2.13
C ARG A 14 -2.58 -6.25 2.24
N ALA A 15 -1.53 -7.04 2.05
CA ALA A 15 -1.58 -8.49 2.21
C ALA A 15 -1.82 -8.88 3.68
N ILE A 16 -1.13 -8.22 4.63
CA ILE A 16 -1.37 -8.40 6.06
C ILE A 16 -2.82 -8.04 6.43
N ARG A 17 -3.37 -6.96 5.86
CA ARG A 17 -4.78 -6.61 6.07
C ARG A 17 -5.72 -7.72 5.59
N GLU A 18 -5.47 -8.32 4.43
CA GLU A 18 -6.31 -9.44 3.97
C GLU A 18 -6.21 -10.64 4.93
N HIS A 19 -5.03 -10.93 5.46
CA HIS A 19 -4.87 -11.97 6.48
C HIS A 19 -5.68 -11.66 7.75
N CYS A 20 -5.70 -10.40 8.22
CA CYS A 20 -6.54 -10.00 9.35
C CYS A 20 -8.05 -10.12 9.03
N ILE A 21 -8.45 -9.90 7.78
CA ILE A 21 -9.85 -10.12 7.35
C ILE A 21 -10.19 -11.61 7.42
N GLU A 22 -9.30 -12.48 6.95
CA GLU A 22 -9.48 -13.94 7.04
C GLU A 22 -9.54 -14.41 8.50
N CYS A 23 -8.63 -13.93 9.35
CA CYS A 23 -8.62 -14.21 10.78
C CYS A 23 -9.94 -13.83 11.47
N MET A 24 -10.60 -12.76 11.00
CA MET A 24 -11.91 -12.29 11.50
C MET A 24 -13.12 -12.91 10.78
N GLY A 25 -12.96 -14.07 10.15
CA GLY A 25 -14.06 -14.82 9.51
C GLY A 25 -14.21 -14.58 8.01
N GLY A 26 -13.27 -13.87 7.38
CA GLY A 26 -13.16 -13.76 5.94
C GLY A 26 -14.16 -12.81 5.28
N ARG A 27 -14.01 -12.66 3.96
CA ARG A 27 -14.92 -11.86 3.14
C ARG A 27 -16.21 -12.65 2.91
N GLY A 28 -17.35 -11.96 2.87
CA GLY A 28 -18.65 -12.59 2.60
C GLY A 28 -19.34 -13.18 3.83
N SER A 29 -18.77 -13.05 5.03
CA SER A 29 -19.40 -13.44 6.31
C SER A 29 -20.56 -12.54 6.75
N GLY A 30 -20.87 -11.47 6.00
CA GLY A 30 -21.89 -10.47 6.37
C GLY A 30 -21.43 -9.49 7.46
N HIS A 31 -20.27 -9.72 8.08
CA HIS A 31 -19.74 -8.85 9.13
C HIS A 31 -18.91 -7.69 8.58
N ASN A 32 -18.93 -6.56 9.30
CA ASN A 32 -18.03 -5.46 9.06
C ASN A 32 -16.62 -5.78 9.59
N TYR A 33 -15.80 -6.42 8.76
CA TYR A 33 -14.43 -6.79 9.11
C TYR A 33 -13.56 -5.61 9.54
N SER A 34 -13.84 -4.37 9.08
CA SER A 34 -13.06 -3.21 9.54
C SER A 34 -13.30 -2.93 11.02
N LYS A 35 -14.54 -3.09 11.48
CA LYS A 35 -14.90 -2.99 12.90
C LYS A 35 -14.28 -4.13 13.72
N LEU A 36 -14.40 -5.38 13.23
CA LEU A 36 -13.81 -6.54 13.90
C LEU A 36 -12.28 -6.40 14.06
N ILE A 37 -11.59 -5.95 13.02
CA ILE A 37 -10.13 -5.72 13.06
C ILE A 37 -9.77 -4.59 14.04
N SER A 38 -10.60 -3.54 14.14
CA SER A 38 -10.35 -2.47 15.11
C SER A 38 -10.56 -2.91 16.56
N GLU A 39 -11.49 -3.82 16.79
CA GLU A 39 -11.84 -4.37 18.10
C GLU A 39 -11.02 -5.62 18.46
N CYS A 40 -10.05 -6.00 17.62
CA CYS A 40 -9.14 -7.11 17.90
C CYS A 40 -8.40 -6.89 19.23
N SER A 41 -8.54 -7.81 20.17
CA SER A 41 -7.92 -7.78 21.50
C SER A 41 -6.54 -8.46 21.55
N SER A 42 -6.10 -9.10 20.45
CA SER A 42 -4.80 -9.78 20.37
C SER A 42 -3.65 -8.79 20.17
N HIS A 43 -3.40 -7.93 21.16
CA HIS A 43 -2.36 -6.89 21.10
C HIS A 43 -0.95 -7.48 20.90
N ASP A 44 -0.69 -8.68 21.42
CA ASP A 44 0.60 -9.37 21.27
C ASP A 44 0.77 -10.06 19.90
N CYS A 45 -0.22 -9.98 19.01
CA CYS A 45 -0.10 -10.50 17.66
C CYS A 45 1.00 -9.73 16.91
N ALA A 46 1.96 -10.44 16.31
CA ALA A 46 3.04 -9.84 15.53
C ALA A 46 2.56 -8.94 14.37
N LEU A 47 1.30 -9.12 13.93
CA LEU A 47 0.67 -8.34 12.86
C LEU A 47 -0.20 -7.19 13.39
N TYR A 48 -0.34 -7.03 14.71
CA TYR A 48 -1.29 -6.10 15.32
C TYR A 48 -1.11 -4.68 14.80
N GLU A 49 0.12 -4.15 14.82
CA GLU A 49 0.44 -2.80 14.35
C GLU A 49 0.22 -2.60 12.83
N PHE A 50 0.16 -3.70 12.07
CA PHE A 50 0.02 -3.69 10.61
C PHE A 50 -1.41 -3.99 10.16
N ARG A 51 -2.34 -4.31 11.07
CA ARG A 51 -3.69 -4.86 10.78
C ARG A 51 -4.58 -4.00 9.87
N PHE A 52 -4.28 -2.70 9.80
CA PHE A 52 -4.97 -1.76 8.91
C PHE A 52 -4.35 -1.64 7.52
N GLY A 53 -3.32 -2.42 7.24
CA GLY A 53 -2.60 -2.47 5.97
C GLY A 53 -1.71 -1.28 5.70
N LYS A 54 -1.29 -0.59 6.76
CA LYS A 54 -0.26 0.45 6.75
C LYS A 54 0.90 -0.02 7.61
N ASN A 55 2.12 0.23 7.14
CA ASN A 55 3.32 -0.01 7.93
C ASN A 55 3.62 1.25 8.77
N PRO A 56 3.55 1.20 10.10
CA PRO A 56 3.80 2.36 10.96
C PRO A 56 5.25 2.87 10.85
N TYR A 57 6.19 2.02 10.44
CA TYR A 57 7.61 2.35 10.30
C TYR A 57 7.97 2.93 8.92
N HIS A 58 6.99 3.05 8.01
CA HIS A 58 7.23 3.56 6.66
C HIS A 58 6.82 5.05 6.49
N SER A 59 6.52 5.75 7.58
CA SER A 59 6.29 7.20 7.55
C SER A 59 7.61 7.95 7.52
N LEU A 60 8.17 8.15 6.33
CA LEU A 60 9.14 9.23 6.15
C LEU A 60 8.40 10.55 6.33
N ALA A 61 8.67 11.25 7.44
CA ALA A 61 8.22 12.63 7.64
C ALA A 61 8.99 13.55 6.68
N LEU A 62 8.59 13.53 5.42
CA LEU A 62 9.19 14.35 4.37
C LEU A 62 8.65 15.78 4.46
N THR A 63 9.57 16.75 4.41
CA THR A 63 9.20 18.14 4.16
C THR A 63 8.54 18.28 2.79
N GLY A 64 7.80 19.37 2.57
CA GLY A 64 7.18 19.64 1.27
C GLY A 64 8.20 19.64 0.12
N GLU A 65 9.40 20.18 0.37
CA GLU A 65 10.48 20.21 -0.61
C GLU A 65 11.05 18.82 -0.91
N GLN A 66 11.31 18.01 0.11
CA GLN A 66 11.78 16.63 -0.07
C GLN A 66 10.76 15.79 -0.84
N ARG A 67 9.46 15.96 -0.56
CA ARG A 67 8.37 15.30 -1.29
C ARG A 67 8.36 15.72 -2.77
N LYS A 68 8.55 17.02 -3.06
CA LYS A 68 8.65 17.52 -4.43
C LYS A 68 9.85 16.90 -5.17
N ARG A 69 11.04 16.89 -4.56
CA ARG A 69 12.25 16.29 -5.16
C ARG A 69 12.07 14.81 -5.49
N LEU A 70 11.45 14.03 -4.59
CA LEU A 70 11.16 12.61 -4.85
C LEU A 70 10.14 12.44 -5.97
N ALA A 71 9.09 13.27 -6.02
CA ALA A 71 8.12 13.26 -7.11
C ALA A 71 8.77 13.60 -8.46
N ASP A 72 9.65 14.59 -8.50
CA ASP A 72 10.40 14.98 -9.70
C ASP A 72 11.29 13.84 -10.18
N ARG A 73 12.02 13.19 -9.27
CA ARG A 73 12.84 12.02 -9.59
C ARG A 73 12.00 10.86 -10.14
N ALA A 74 10.83 10.60 -9.57
CA ALA A 74 9.93 9.57 -10.07
C ALA A 74 9.40 9.90 -11.47
N ARG A 75 9.00 11.15 -11.72
CA ARG A 75 8.55 11.63 -13.05
C ARG A 75 9.64 11.54 -14.12
N ASN A 76 10.88 11.80 -13.74
CA ASN A 76 12.04 11.80 -14.65
C ASN A 76 12.71 10.42 -14.77
N SER A 77 12.23 9.41 -14.02
CA SER A 77 12.78 8.05 -14.09
C SER A 77 12.44 7.40 -15.44
N VAL A 78 13.47 7.07 -16.20
CA VAL A 78 13.35 6.39 -17.50
C VAL A 78 12.59 5.06 -17.39
N LEU A 79 12.77 4.33 -16.29
CA LEU A 79 12.07 3.08 -16.03
C LEU A 79 10.56 3.31 -15.84
N ILE A 80 10.18 4.36 -15.10
CA ILE A 80 8.77 4.69 -14.85
C ILE A 80 8.11 5.23 -16.12
N GLN A 81 8.80 6.07 -16.90
CA GLN A 81 8.29 6.58 -18.18
C GLN A 81 8.00 5.46 -19.18
N ARG A 82 8.91 4.48 -19.28
CA ARG A 82 8.75 3.27 -20.11
C ARG A 82 7.56 2.42 -19.66
N ALA A 83 7.42 2.19 -18.35
CA ALA A 83 6.30 1.42 -17.80
C ALA A 83 4.94 2.11 -18.00
N ALA A 84 4.91 3.45 -18.04
CA ALA A 84 3.71 4.24 -18.30
C ALA A 84 3.35 4.38 -19.80
N GLY A 85 4.11 3.76 -20.70
CA GLY A 85 3.88 3.87 -22.15
C GLY A 85 4.11 5.26 -22.74
N LYS A 86 4.78 6.17 -22.01
CA LYS A 86 5.10 7.51 -22.50
C LYS A 86 6.38 7.47 -23.34
N SER A 87 6.28 7.94 -24.59
CA SER A 87 7.46 8.26 -25.40
C SER A 87 8.28 9.36 -24.72
N ARG A 88 9.60 9.25 -24.83
CA ARG A 88 10.59 10.18 -24.27
C ARG A 88 10.20 11.63 -24.62
N SER A 89 9.83 12.44 -23.63
CA SER A 89 9.81 13.90 -23.85
C SER A 89 11.26 14.33 -23.97
N LYS A 90 11.65 14.83 -25.15
CA LYS A 90 12.97 15.45 -25.37
C LYS A 90 13.13 16.57 -24.34
N THR A 91 13.96 16.35 -23.32
CA THR A 91 14.55 17.44 -22.57
C THR A 91 15.59 18.03 -23.49
N ASN A 92 15.31 19.21 -24.04
CA ASN A 92 16.26 19.95 -24.86
C ASN A 92 17.53 20.20 -24.04
N ASP A 93 18.66 19.95 -24.70
CA ASP A 93 20.01 20.22 -24.24
C ASP A 93 20.14 21.66 -23.72
N LEU A 94 20.80 21.81 -22.57
CA LEU A 94 21.38 23.06 -22.13
C LEU A 94 22.80 23.14 -22.71
N GLY A 95 23.02 24.10 -23.60
CA GLY A 95 24.36 24.56 -24.02
C GLY A 95 24.80 24.02 -25.38
#